data_AF-A0A091RFU1-F1
#
_entry.id   AF-A0A091RFU1-F1
#
_cell.length_a   1.000
_cell.length_b   1.000
_cell.length_c   1.000
_cell.angle_alpha   90.00
_cell.angle_beta   90.00
_cell.angle_gamma   90.00
#
_symmetry.space_group_name_H-M   'P 1'
#
loop_
_entity.id
_entity.type
_entity.pdbx_description
1 polymer ?
#
loop_
_entity_poly.entity_id
_entity_poly.type
_entity_poly.pdbx_seq_one_letter_code
_entity_poly.pdbx_strand_id
1 'polypeptide(L)'
;RAKYAVNAIKKKVNDKNPHVALYALEVMESVVKNCGQTVHDEVANKQTMEELKEILKRQVETSVRSKILYLIQAWAHAFRNEPKYKVVQDTYQIMKVEGHVFPEFKESDAMFAAERAPDWVDAEECHRCRVQFGVVTRKHHCRACGQIFCGKCSSKYSTIPKFGIEKEVRVCEPCYEHLNKKAEGKAAATSELPPEYLTSPLSQQSQLPPKRDETALQEEEELQLAIALSQSEAEEKERMRQKTTYSMYPKAEPTPVTSSAPPVSTLYSPPVNSSAPLAEDIDPEVRSRPCMARLRLAPGGCAHPAPLSVVEVGGCPAPFTSGLTAALSFQQQYQNGESEENHEQFLKALQNAVTTFVNRMKSNHMRGRSITNDSALLELLNQLDERRLYYEGLQDKLAQIRDARGALNALRE
;
A
#
# COMPACT_ATOMS: atom_id res chain seq x y z
N ARG A 1 0.42 -23.37 23.28
CA ARG A 1 -0.47 -22.18 23.32
C ARG A 1 -1.23 -22.01 22.00
N ALA A 2 -0.55 -21.91 20.85
CA ALA A 2 -1.17 -21.79 19.51
C ALA A 2 -2.42 -22.66 19.29
N LYS A 3 -2.34 -23.98 19.54
CA LYS A 3 -3.47 -24.94 19.49
C LYS A 3 -4.78 -24.43 20.11
N TYR A 4 -4.72 -23.81 21.29
CA TYR A 4 -5.92 -23.29 21.96
C TYR A 4 -6.52 -22.10 21.20
N ALA A 5 -5.68 -21.17 20.72
CA ALA A 5 -6.11 -20.02 19.94
C ALA A 5 -6.71 -20.45 18.59
N VAL A 6 -6.02 -21.33 17.84
CA VAL A 6 -6.53 -21.84 16.56
C VAL A 6 -7.86 -22.58 16.74
N ASN A 7 -7.99 -23.42 17.78
CA ASN A 7 -9.25 -24.10 18.08
C ASN A 7 -10.38 -23.15 18.54
N ALA A 8 -10.06 -22.03 19.19
CA ALA A 8 -11.04 -20.99 19.51
C ALA A 8 -11.50 -20.25 18.24
N ILE A 9 -10.60 -19.95 17.30
CA ILE A 9 -10.92 -19.33 16.01
C ILE A 9 -11.75 -20.30 15.15
N LYS A 10 -11.37 -21.57 15.04
CA LYS A 10 -12.14 -22.62 14.32
C LYS A 10 -13.60 -22.72 14.77
N LYS A 11 -13.87 -22.59 16.08
CA LYS A 11 -15.24 -22.54 16.63
C LYS A 11 -16.05 -21.34 16.13
N LYS A 12 -15.38 -20.23 15.76
CA LYS A 12 -16.01 -19.03 15.21
C LYS A 12 -16.10 -19.01 13.68
N VAL A 13 -15.21 -19.70 12.97
CA VAL A 13 -15.41 -20.00 11.53
C VAL A 13 -16.65 -20.88 11.31
N ASN A 14 -16.98 -21.74 12.28
CA ASN A 14 -18.19 -22.58 12.30
C ASN A 14 -19.45 -21.89 12.87
N ASP A 15 -19.42 -20.58 13.14
CA ASP A 15 -20.59 -19.87 13.67
C ASP A 15 -21.74 -19.84 12.62
N LYS A 16 -22.98 -19.65 13.07
CA LYS A 16 -24.16 -19.56 12.18
C LYS A 16 -24.24 -18.21 11.48
N ASN A 17 -23.65 -17.17 12.05
CA ASN A 17 -23.63 -15.83 11.47
C ASN A 17 -22.47 -15.71 10.46
N PRO A 18 -22.71 -15.41 9.18
CA PRO A 18 -21.66 -15.35 8.16
C PRO A 18 -20.63 -14.26 8.42
N HIS A 19 -21.01 -13.12 9.01
CA HIS A 19 -20.06 -12.06 9.38
C HIS A 19 -19.11 -12.52 10.49
N VAL A 20 -19.60 -13.30 11.46
CA VAL A 20 -18.76 -13.88 12.53
C VAL A 20 -17.80 -14.92 11.95
N ALA A 21 -18.25 -15.72 10.99
CA ALA A 21 -17.38 -16.65 10.25
C ALA A 21 -16.32 -15.92 9.41
N LEU A 22 -16.69 -14.84 8.72
CA LEU A 22 -15.78 -14.03 7.90
C LEU A 22 -14.68 -13.38 8.75
N TYR A 23 -15.05 -12.66 9.82
CA TYR A 23 -14.07 -12.06 10.73
C TYR A 23 -13.19 -13.12 11.41
N ALA A 24 -13.71 -14.32 11.69
CA ALA A 24 -12.91 -15.42 12.20
C ALA A 24 -11.89 -15.96 11.16
N LEU A 25 -12.24 -15.95 9.87
CA LEU A 25 -11.30 -16.28 8.78
C LEU A 25 -10.22 -15.20 8.60
N GLU A 26 -10.54 -13.93 8.80
CA GLU A 26 -9.55 -12.83 8.78
C GLU A 26 -8.60 -12.86 9.98
N VAL A 27 -9.10 -13.21 11.16
CA VAL A 27 -8.26 -13.50 12.33
C VAL A 27 -7.40 -14.75 12.07
N MET A 28 -7.94 -15.78 11.43
CA MET A 28 -7.18 -16.98 11.05
C MET A 28 -6.05 -16.66 10.07
N GLU A 29 -6.33 -15.86 9.02
CA GLU A 29 -5.34 -15.32 8.10
C GLU A 29 -4.22 -14.58 8.85
N SER A 30 -4.61 -13.68 9.76
CA SER A 30 -3.69 -12.83 10.50
C SER A 30 -2.74 -13.64 11.39
N VAL A 31 -3.24 -14.67 12.10
CA VAL A 31 -2.36 -15.53 12.92
C VAL A 31 -1.47 -16.44 12.08
N VAL A 32 -1.93 -16.90 10.90
CA VAL A 32 -1.11 -17.69 9.97
C VAL A 32 -0.01 -16.83 9.36
N LYS A 33 -0.31 -15.59 8.95
CA LYS A 33 0.68 -14.66 8.39
C LYS A 33 1.72 -14.19 9.43
N ASN A 34 1.41 -14.16 10.73
CA ASN A 34 2.27 -13.51 11.74
C ASN A 34 2.84 -14.42 12.85
N CYS A 35 2.29 -15.61 13.13
CA CYS A 35 2.71 -16.45 14.27
C CYS A 35 3.62 -17.63 13.93
N GLY A 36 3.96 -17.82 12.65
CA GLY A 36 4.93 -18.82 12.18
C GLY A 36 4.55 -20.28 12.46
N GLN A 37 5.57 -21.15 12.44
CA GLN A 37 5.42 -22.62 12.43
C GLN A 37 4.46 -23.19 13.49
N THR A 38 4.42 -22.58 14.68
CA THR A 38 3.56 -23.04 15.80
C THR A 38 2.07 -22.88 15.54
N VAL A 39 1.67 -21.98 14.65
CA VAL A 39 0.29 -21.85 14.14
C VAL A 39 0.14 -22.60 12.81
N HIS A 40 1.18 -22.61 11.97
CA HIS A 40 1.18 -23.37 10.71
C HIS A 40 0.88 -24.87 10.96
N ASP A 41 1.49 -25.49 11.97
CA ASP A 41 1.21 -26.89 12.36
C ASP A 41 -0.27 -27.16 12.72
N GLU A 42 -0.96 -26.18 13.29
CA GLU A 42 -2.36 -26.32 13.72
C GLU A 42 -3.36 -26.00 12.61
N VAL A 43 -2.94 -25.34 11.52
CA VAL A 43 -3.79 -25.09 10.33
C VAL A 43 -3.46 -25.97 9.11
N ALA A 44 -2.20 -26.28 8.85
CA ALA A 44 -1.73 -26.96 7.64
C ALA A 44 -1.73 -28.50 7.80
N ASN A 45 -2.84 -29.02 8.30
CA ASN A 45 -3.05 -30.45 8.58
C ASN A 45 -4.37 -30.95 7.98
N LYS A 46 -4.48 -32.27 7.77
CA LYS A 46 -5.63 -32.89 7.10
C LYS A 46 -6.96 -32.54 7.77
N GLN A 47 -7.02 -32.51 9.10
CA GLN A 47 -8.26 -32.20 9.82
C GLN A 47 -8.77 -30.80 9.45
N THR A 48 -7.92 -29.77 9.49
CA THR A 48 -8.31 -28.41 9.09
C THR A 48 -8.72 -28.32 7.62
N MET A 49 -8.07 -29.07 6.73
CA MET A 49 -8.41 -29.07 5.30
C MET A 49 -9.78 -29.71 5.03
N GLU A 50 -10.12 -30.81 5.71
CA GLU A 50 -11.47 -31.38 5.64
C GLU A 50 -12.52 -30.45 6.29
N GLU A 51 -12.23 -29.86 7.45
CA GLU A 51 -13.10 -28.87 8.10
C GLU A 51 -13.40 -27.68 7.17
N LEU A 52 -12.39 -27.11 6.49
CA LEU A 52 -12.60 -26.00 5.55
C LEU A 52 -13.40 -26.41 4.31
N LYS A 53 -13.21 -27.63 3.77
CA LYS A 53 -14.03 -28.15 2.65
C LYS A 53 -15.48 -28.34 3.05
N GLU A 54 -15.77 -28.91 4.22
CA GLU A 54 -17.16 -29.09 4.68
C GLU A 54 -17.83 -27.76 5.02
N ILE A 55 -17.10 -26.80 5.58
CA ILE A 55 -17.61 -25.42 5.75
C ILE A 55 -17.89 -24.79 4.38
N LEU A 56 -17.00 -24.93 3.39
CA LEU A 56 -17.24 -24.42 2.04
C LEU A 56 -18.47 -25.06 1.38
N LYS A 57 -18.70 -26.37 1.55
CA LYS A 57 -19.91 -27.04 1.04
C LYS A 57 -21.18 -26.50 1.71
N ARG A 58 -21.14 -26.27 3.02
CA ARG A 58 -22.30 -25.80 3.82
C ARG A 58 -22.60 -24.31 3.67
N GLN A 59 -21.61 -23.46 3.41
CA GLN A 59 -21.79 -22.01 3.41
C GLN A 59 -22.53 -21.51 2.16
N VAL A 60 -23.65 -20.82 2.38
CA VAL A 60 -24.47 -20.19 1.33
C VAL A 60 -23.99 -18.79 0.95
N GLU A 61 -23.19 -18.15 1.80
CA GLU A 61 -22.77 -16.75 1.64
C GLU A 61 -21.45 -16.66 0.87
N THR A 62 -21.44 -15.91 -0.23
CA THR A 62 -20.34 -15.87 -1.21
C THR A 62 -19.05 -15.29 -0.66
N SER A 63 -19.07 -14.28 0.22
CA SER A 63 -17.85 -13.67 0.78
C SER A 63 -17.07 -14.68 1.65
N VAL A 64 -17.76 -15.45 2.50
CA VAL A 64 -17.16 -16.53 3.30
C VAL A 64 -16.59 -17.62 2.39
N ARG A 65 -17.31 -18.03 1.34
CA ARG A 65 -16.83 -19.02 0.35
C ARG A 65 -15.54 -18.53 -0.33
N SER A 66 -15.55 -17.31 -0.85
CA SER A 66 -14.39 -16.68 -1.51
C SER A 66 -13.21 -16.50 -0.56
N LYS A 67 -13.44 -16.18 0.72
CA LYS A 67 -12.39 -16.07 1.74
C LYS A 67 -11.74 -17.42 2.04
N ILE A 68 -12.51 -18.51 2.11
CA ILE A 68 -11.95 -19.87 2.28
C ILE A 68 -11.09 -20.26 1.07
N LEU A 69 -11.56 -20.00 -0.15
CA LEU A 69 -10.81 -20.26 -1.39
C LEU A 69 -9.50 -19.44 -1.46
N TYR A 70 -9.57 -18.14 -1.16
CA TYR A 70 -8.41 -17.25 -1.03
C TYR A 70 -7.37 -17.82 -0.05
N LEU A 71 -7.79 -18.25 1.14
CA LEU A 71 -6.89 -18.79 2.16
C LEU A 71 -6.24 -20.09 1.71
N ILE A 72 -7.02 -21.06 1.21
CA ILE A 72 -6.47 -22.34 0.74
C ILE A 72 -5.44 -22.12 -0.40
N GLN A 73 -5.71 -21.19 -1.32
CA GLN A 73 -4.74 -20.79 -2.35
C GLN A 73 -3.48 -20.15 -1.76
N ALA A 74 -3.61 -19.10 -0.94
CA ALA A 74 -2.47 -18.42 -0.33
C ALA A 74 -1.61 -19.40 0.50
N TRP A 75 -2.24 -20.31 1.25
CA TRP A 75 -1.56 -21.29 2.09
C TRP A 75 -0.85 -22.37 1.25
N ALA A 76 -1.49 -22.87 0.18
CA ALA A 76 -0.85 -23.80 -0.76
C ALA A 76 0.38 -23.19 -1.44
N HIS A 77 0.30 -21.92 -1.85
CA HIS A 77 1.44 -21.22 -2.46
C HIS A 77 2.55 -20.89 -1.45
N ALA A 78 2.22 -20.57 -0.19
CA ALA A 78 3.22 -20.31 0.85
C ALA A 78 3.97 -21.57 1.28
N PHE A 79 3.24 -22.65 1.54
CA PHE A 79 3.80 -23.91 2.06
C PHE A 79 4.36 -24.85 0.98
N ARG A 80 4.44 -24.42 -0.29
CA ARG A 80 4.89 -25.22 -1.45
C ARG A 80 6.27 -25.89 -1.31
N ASN A 81 7.14 -25.37 -0.43
CA ASN A 81 8.48 -25.91 -0.16
C ASN A 81 8.52 -26.84 1.08
N GLU A 82 7.43 -26.92 1.86
CA GLU A 82 7.36 -27.62 3.14
C GLU A 82 6.61 -28.96 2.99
N PRO A 83 7.31 -30.11 2.83
CA PRO A 83 6.65 -31.39 2.57
C PRO A 83 5.72 -31.83 3.71
N LYS A 84 5.94 -31.35 4.94
CA LYS A 84 5.06 -31.53 6.11
C LYS A 84 3.64 -31.00 5.86
N TYR A 85 3.51 -29.95 5.04
CA TYR A 85 2.28 -29.21 4.79
C TYR A 85 1.66 -29.47 3.42
N LYS A 86 2.20 -30.44 2.66
CA LYS A 86 1.76 -30.81 1.31
C LYS A 86 0.24 -31.01 1.19
N VAL A 87 -0.42 -31.50 2.25
CA VAL A 87 -1.88 -31.67 2.32
C VAL A 87 -2.68 -30.41 1.96
N VAL A 88 -2.13 -29.20 2.18
CA VAL A 88 -2.77 -27.94 1.76
C VAL A 88 -2.70 -27.75 0.24
N GLN A 89 -1.55 -28.06 -0.37
CA GLN A 89 -1.37 -28.04 -1.82
C GLN A 89 -2.22 -29.12 -2.51
N ASP A 90 -2.26 -30.33 -1.96
CA ASP A 90 -3.12 -31.41 -2.44
C ASP A 90 -4.60 -31.00 -2.37
N THR A 91 -5.03 -30.35 -1.28
CA THR A 91 -6.40 -29.84 -1.12
C THR A 91 -6.74 -28.75 -2.14
N TYR A 92 -5.86 -27.77 -2.34
CA TYR A 92 -6.01 -26.73 -3.36
C TYR A 92 -6.15 -27.32 -4.78
N GLN A 93 -5.34 -28.34 -5.11
CA GLN A 93 -5.40 -28.99 -6.42
C GLN A 93 -6.66 -29.84 -6.60
N ILE A 94 -7.11 -30.56 -5.57
CA ILE A 94 -8.39 -31.28 -5.57
C ILE A 94 -9.54 -30.31 -5.83
N MET A 95 -9.58 -29.19 -5.12
CA MET A 95 -10.66 -28.21 -5.24
C MET A 95 -10.71 -27.53 -6.62
N LYS A 96 -9.56 -27.37 -7.30
CA LYS A 96 -9.53 -26.96 -8.70
C LYS A 96 -10.16 -28.00 -9.63
N VAL A 97 -9.89 -29.28 -9.40
CA VAL A 97 -10.48 -30.40 -10.19
C VAL A 97 -11.97 -30.56 -9.88
N GLU A 98 -12.42 -30.24 -8.66
CA GLU A 98 -13.84 -30.13 -8.28
C GLU A 98 -14.54 -28.91 -8.92
N GLY A 99 -13.83 -28.08 -9.70
CA GLY A 99 -14.41 -26.94 -10.43
C GLY A 99 -14.54 -25.65 -9.61
N HIS A 100 -13.91 -25.54 -8.44
CA HIS A 100 -13.93 -24.30 -7.67
C HIS A 100 -13.08 -23.22 -8.35
N VAL A 101 -13.73 -22.11 -8.75
CA VAL A 101 -13.06 -20.91 -9.25
C VAL A 101 -12.39 -20.19 -8.08
N PHE A 102 -11.06 -20.15 -8.11
CA PHE A 102 -10.26 -19.40 -7.14
C PHE A 102 -10.11 -17.93 -7.57
N PRO A 103 -9.93 -16.99 -6.62
CA PRO A 103 -9.62 -15.59 -6.96
C PRO A 103 -8.22 -15.47 -7.60
N GLU A 104 -7.97 -14.32 -8.25
CA GLU A 104 -6.63 -13.96 -8.76
C GLU A 104 -5.57 -14.12 -7.66
N PHE A 105 -4.46 -14.81 -7.97
CA PHE A 105 -3.36 -15.03 -7.04
C PHE A 105 -2.30 -13.91 -7.14
N LYS A 106 -1.98 -13.27 -6.01
CA LYS A 106 -0.88 -12.30 -5.91
C LYS A 106 0.24 -12.90 -5.08
N GLU A 107 1.50 -12.78 -5.52
CA GLU A 107 2.62 -13.38 -4.80
C GLU A 107 2.76 -12.86 -3.35
N SER A 108 2.29 -11.63 -3.10
CA SER A 108 2.22 -11.01 -1.77
C SER A 108 1.26 -11.73 -0.79
N ASP A 109 0.22 -12.40 -1.28
CA ASP A 109 -0.74 -13.14 -0.43
C ASP A 109 -0.10 -14.35 0.26
N ALA A 110 0.87 -14.99 -0.40
CA ALA A 110 1.58 -16.18 0.06
C ALA A 110 2.80 -15.88 0.96
N MET A 111 2.99 -14.64 1.40
CA MET A 111 4.15 -14.22 2.18
C MET A 111 3.88 -14.31 3.68
N PHE A 112 3.98 -15.53 4.25
CA PHE A 112 3.77 -15.76 5.68
C PHE A 112 5.06 -15.51 6.43
N ALA A 113 5.02 -14.51 7.31
CA ALA A 113 6.19 -13.79 7.77
C ALA A 113 7.07 -13.30 6.61
N ALA A 114 7.07 -11.98 6.41
CA ALA A 114 8.34 -11.33 6.14
C ALA A 114 9.35 -11.86 7.18
N GLU A 115 10.42 -12.54 6.75
CA GLU A 115 11.57 -12.78 7.62
C GLU A 115 11.94 -11.42 8.22
N ARG A 116 12.09 -11.32 9.55
CA ARG A 116 12.41 -10.02 10.16
C ARG A 116 13.71 -9.51 9.54
N ALA A 117 13.63 -8.37 8.85
CA ALA A 117 14.77 -7.77 8.18
C ALA A 117 15.93 -7.61 9.19
N PRO A 118 17.16 -8.05 8.86
CA PRO A 118 18.28 -8.03 9.80
C PRO A 118 18.49 -6.65 10.40
N ASP A 119 18.63 -6.61 11.72
CA ASP A 119 18.91 -5.37 12.45
C ASP A 119 20.22 -4.75 11.95
N TRP A 120 20.28 -3.41 11.91
CA TRP A 120 21.36 -2.70 11.25
C TRP A 120 22.62 -2.68 12.10
N VAL A 121 23.73 -3.16 11.53
CA VAL A 121 25.05 -3.17 12.16
C VAL A 121 25.71 -1.82 11.93
N ASP A 122 26.29 -1.22 12.96
CA ASP A 122 27.17 -0.06 12.81
C ASP A 122 28.65 -0.44 12.92
N ALA A 123 29.51 0.28 12.20
CA ALA A 123 30.97 0.14 12.22
C ALA A 123 31.61 1.42 11.65
N GLU A 124 32.90 1.64 11.94
CA GLU A 124 33.64 2.80 11.42
C GLU A 124 34.22 2.60 10.01
N GLU A 125 34.05 1.42 9.41
CA GLU A 125 34.48 1.13 8.04
C GLU A 125 33.44 0.38 7.20
N CYS A 126 33.54 0.53 5.88
CA CYS A 126 32.69 -0.20 4.94
C CYS A 126 33.01 -1.71 4.96
N HIS A 127 32.00 -2.54 5.24
CA HIS A 127 32.09 -4.00 5.31
C HIS A 127 32.71 -4.68 4.06
N ARG A 128 32.64 -4.05 2.87
CA ARG A 128 33.22 -4.59 1.62
C ARG A 128 34.61 -4.02 1.32
N CYS A 129 34.75 -2.70 1.17
CA CYS A 129 36.00 -2.08 0.71
C CYS A 129 36.86 -1.44 1.81
N ARG A 130 36.48 -1.58 3.09
CA ARG A 130 37.26 -1.16 4.28
C ARG A 130 37.64 0.33 4.33
N VAL A 131 37.02 1.15 3.49
CA VAL A 131 37.13 2.62 3.59
C VAL A 131 36.48 3.08 4.89
N GLN A 132 37.22 3.87 5.66
CA GLN A 132 36.75 4.49 6.90
C GLN A 132 35.63 5.50 6.59
N PHE A 133 34.64 5.58 7.48
CA PHE A 133 33.57 6.57 7.41
C PHE A 133 34.00 7.91 8.00
N GLY A 134 33.26 8.97 7.69
CA GLY A 134 33.53 10.32 8.17
C GLY A 134 32.62 11.35 7.53
N VAL A 135 33.00 12.63 7.64
CA VAL A 135 32.19 13.77 7.14
C VAL A 135 31.85 13.65 5.65
N VAL A 136 32.83 13.21 4.85
CA VAL A 136 32.71 12.99 3.39
C VAL A 136 32.15 11.59 3.08
N THR A 137 32.72 10.54 3.67
CA THR A 137 32.30 9.15 3.44
C THR A 137 31.18 8.76 4.41
N ARG A 138 29.92 8.95 3.99
CA ARG A 138 28.75 8.65 4.84
C ARG A 138 28.43 7.16 4.93
N LYS A 139 27.86 6.78 6.08
CA LYS A 139 27.38 5.43 6.45
C LYS A 139 26.07 5.08 5.70
N HIS A 140 25.95 3.88 5.14
CA HIS A 140 24.71 3.38 4.50
C HIS A 140 24.46 1.88 4.74
N HIS A 141 23.25 1.50 5.13
CA HIS A 141 22.87 0.10 5.39
C HIS A 141 22.23 -0.61 4.19
N CYS A 142 22.60 -1.88 3.98
CA CYS A 142 21.94 -2.80 3.05
C CYS A 142 20.68 -3.40 3.69
N ARG A 143 19.50 -3.19 3.08
CA ARG A 143 18.23 -3.71 3.61
C ARG A 143 18.10 -5.24 3.56
N ALA A 144 18.95 -5.92 2.78
CA ALA A 144 18.93 -7.37 2.63
C ALA A 144 19.77 -8.14 3.66
N CYS A 145 20.77 -7.50 4.30
CA CYS A 145 21.70 -8.15 5.22
C CYS A 145 22.09 -7.34 6.47
N GLY A 146 21.55 -6.14 6.68
CA GLY A 146 21.83 -5.29 7.85
C GLY A 146 23.23 -4.65 7.89
N GLN A 147 24.17 -5.13 7.08
CA GLN A 147 25.56 -4.65 7.06
C GLN A 147 25.71 -3.24 6.48
N ILE A 148 26.83 -2.61 6.85
CA ILE A 148 27.14 -1.19 6.60
C ILE A 148 28.17 -0.99 5.49
N PHE A 149 27.90 -0.03 4.61
CA PHE A 149 28.65 0.21 3.38
C PHE A 149 28.80 1.70 3.06
N CYS A 150 29.81 2.03 2.25
CA CYS A 150 29.88 3.32 1.57
C CYS A 150 28.89 3.37 0.39
N GLY A 151 28.61 4.57 -0.12
CA GLY A 151 27.65 4.77 -1.21
C GLY A 151 27.98 4.00 -2.50
N LYS A 152 29.28 3.76 -2.78
CA LYS A 152 29.74 2.98 -3.95
C LYS A 152 29.34 1.50 -3.82
N CYS A 153 29.71 0.84 -2.72
CA CYS A 153 29.45 -0.58 -2.47
C CYS A 153 27.97 -0.93 -2.16
N SER A 154 27.12 0.08 -2.03
CA SER A 154 25.67 -0.04 -1.81
C SER A 154 24.89 0.80 -2.81
N SER A 155 25.39 0.91 -4.03
CA SER A 155 24.81 1.72 -5.12
C SER A 155 23.56 1.09 -5.76
N LYS A 156 23.29 -0.18 -5.50
CA LYS A 156 22.20 -0.96 -6.10
C LYS A 156 20.91 -0.86 -5.29
N TYR A 157 19.79 -1.03 -5.98
CA TYR A 157 18.44 -1.04 -5.43
C TYR A 157 17.71 -2.27 -5.99
N SER A 158 16.94 -2.97 -5.16
CA SER A 158 16.08 -4.08 -5.57
C SER A 158 14.95 -4.25 -4.56
N THR A 159 13.89 -4.96 -4.93
CA THR A 159 12.83 -5.36 -3.99
C THR A 159 13.34 -6.48 -3.09
N ILE A 160 12.73 -6.65 -1.92
CA ILE A 160 13.04 -7.76 -1.00
C ILE A 160 11.73 -8.41 -0.56
N PRO A 161 11.07 -9.22 -1.43
CA PRO A 161 9.79 -9.83 -1.12
C PRO A 161 9.84 -10.64 0.17
N LYS A 162 10.92 -11.39 0.42
CA LYS A 162 11.12 -12.19 1.64
C LYS A 162 11.07 -11.38 2.96
N PHE A 163 11.23 -10.06 2.90
CA PHE A 163 11.13 -9.14 4.04
C PHE A 163 9.86 -8.25 3.98
N GLY A 164 8.91 -8.56 3.07
CA GLY A 164 7.71 -7.74 2.84
C GLY A 164 7.99 -6.39 2.16
N ILE A 165 9.16 -6.23 1.53
CA ILE A 165 9.60 -4.95 0.96
C ILE A 165 9.37 -4.98 -0.56
N GLU A 166 8.17 -4.62 -0.97
CA GLU A 166 7.77 -4.54 -2.39
C GLU A 166 8.37 -3.33 -3.13
N LYS A 167 8.79 -2.29 -2.41
CA LYS A 167 9.46 -1.12 -2.98
C LYS A 167 10.96 -1.38 -3.15
N GLU A 168 11.57 -0.84 -4.20
CA GLU A 168 13.01 -0.94 -4.38
C GLU A 168 13.78 -0.25 -3.25
N VAL A 169 14.67 -0.99 -2.59
CA VAL A 169 15.47 -0.50 -1.47
C VAL A 169 16.95 -0.77 -1.66
N ARG A 170 17.77 0.08 -1.03
CA ARG A 170 19.23 0.03 -1.14
C ARG A 170 19.80 -1.32 -0.67
N VAL A 171 20.58 -1.95 -1.53
CA VAL A 171 21.29 -3.21 -1.29
C VAL A 171 22.76 -3.11 -1.70
N CYS A 172 23.62 -3.92 -1.08
CA CYS A 172 24.98 -4.13 -1.57
C CYS A 172 24.97 -5.05 -2.79
N GLU A 173 25.99 -4.94 -3.66
CA GLU A 173 26.08 -5.73 -4.90
C GLU A 173 25.91 -7.25 -4.70
N PRO A 174 26.52 -7.92 -3.69
CA PRO A 174 26.30 -9.35 -3.47
C PRO A 174 24.84 -9.71 -3.16
N CYS A 175 24.11 -8.86 -2.43
CA CYS A 175 22.69 -9.06 -2.17
C CYS A 175 21.83 -8.76 -3.40
N TYR A 176 22.18 -7.74 -4.20
CA TYR A 176 21.52 -7.44 -5.47
C TYR A 176 21.57 -8.64 -6.42
N GLU A 177 22.75 -9.24 -6.59
CA GLU A 177 22.90 -10.46 -7.40
C GLU A 177 22.08 -11.63 -6.84
N HIS A 178 22.12 -11.88 -5.52
CA HIS A 178 21.39 -13.01 -4.92
C HIS A 178 19.86 -12.86 -4.98
N LEU A 179 19.35 -11.63 -4.94
CA LEU A 179 17.92 -11.33 -5.11
C LEU A 179 17.50 -11.49 -6.58
N ASN A 180 18.26 -10.91 -7.51
CA ASN A 180 17.86 -10.84 -8.91
C ASN A 180 18.08 -12.17 -9.67
N LYS A 181 19.16 -12.92 -9.39
CA LYS A 181 19.39 -14.26 -9.99
C LYS A 181 18.28 -15.27 -9.65
N LYS A 182 17.53 -15.05 -8.56
CA LYS A 182 16.37 -15.85 -8.18
C LYS A 182 15.07 -15.50 -8.93
N ALA A 183 15.02 -14.36 -9.62
CA ALA A 183 13.92 -14.04 -10.52
C ALA A 183 14.11 -14.73 -11.89
N GLU A 184 15.33 -14.69 -12.43
CA GLU A 184 15.69 -15.30 -13.72
C GLU A 184 15.45 -16.83 -13.72
N GLY A 185 15.80 -17.51 -12.62
CA GLY A 185 15.60 -18.95 -12.44
C GLY A 185 14.14 -19.45 -12.40
N LYS A 186 13.14 -18.56 -12.51
CA LYS A 186 11.72 -18.92 -12.65
C LYS A 186 11.20 -18.88 -14.10
N ALA A 187 11.91 -18.23 -15.02
CA ALA A 187 11.44 -18.01 -16.40
C ALA A 187 11.95 -19.05 -17.41
N ALA A 188 12.93 -19.88 -17.06
CA ALA A 188 13.57 -20.84 -17.95
C ALA A 188 13.13 -22.30 -17.75
N ALA A 189 12.25 -22.59 -16.79
CA ALA A 189 11.94 -23.96 -16.34
C ALA A 189 10.78 -24.64 -17.11
N THR A 190 10.70 -24.45 -18.44
CA THR A 190 9.67 -25.05 -19.31
C THR A 190 10.24 -25.56 -20.64
N SER A 191 11.35 -26.32 -20.60
CA SER A 191 11.95 -26.90 -21.82
C SER A 191 12.72 -28.22 -21.65
N GLU A 192 12.58 -28.93 -20.52
CA GLU A 192 13.10 -30.30 -20.38
C GLU A 192 11.98 -31.28 -20.00
N LEU A 193 11.76 -32.27 -20.86
CA LEU A 193 10.83 -33.38 -20.67
C LEU A 193 11.60 -34.64 -20.23
N PRO A 194 10.94 -35.63 -19.58
CA PRO A 194 11.62 -36.79 -19.01
C PRO A 194 12.39 -37.63 -20.04
N PRO A 195 13.57 -38.19 -19.67
CA PRO A 195 14.44 -38.93 -20.58
C PRO A 195 13.83 -40.22 -21.15
N GLU A 196 12.76 -40.74 -20.54
CA GLU A 196 12.02 -41.91 -21.01
C GLU A 196 11.39 -41.73 -22.41
N TYR A 197 11.19 -40.48 -22.86
CA TYR A 197 10.64 -40.20 -24.19
C TYR A 197 11.67 -40.37 -25.33
N LEU A 198 12.97 -40.27 -25.02
CA LEU A 198 14.05 -40.33 -26.03
C LEU A 198 14.36 -41.75 -26.52
N THR A 199 13.96 -42.79 -25.78
CA THR A 199 14.21 -44.20 -26.11
C THR A 199 13.04 -44.90 -26.79
N SER A 200 11.96 -44.18 -27.12
CA SER A 200 10.83 -44.73 -27.89
C SER A 200 11.22 -44.97 -29.36
N PRO A 201 11.00 -46.18 -29.92
CA PRO A 201 11.42 -46.53 -31.28
C PRO A 201 10.63 -45.83 -32.39
N LEU A 202 9.59 -45.05 -32.03
CA LEU A 202 8.80 -44.26 -32.99
C LEU A 202 9.53 -42.98 -33.46
N SER A 203 10.60 -42.57 -32.77
CA SER A 203 11.33 -41.31 -33.00
C SER A 203 12.20 -41.27 -34.26
N GLN A 204 12.48 -42.41 -34.90
CA GLN A 204 13.38 -42.50 -36.07
C GLN A 204 12.67 -42.35 -37.42
N GLN A 205 11.34 -42.17 -37.46
CA GLN A 205 10.63 -41.98 -38.73
C GLN A 205 10.76 -40.53 -39.21
N SER A 206 11.66 -40.30 -40.17
CA SER A 206 11.87 -38.98 -40.77
C SER A 206 10.61 -38.48 -41.47
N GLN A 207 9.97 -37.45 -40.92
CA GLN A 207 8.88 -36.71 -41.54
C GLN A 207 9.37 -35.30 -41.89
N LEU A 208 9.45 -35.01 -43.19
CA LEU A 208 9.52 -33.64 -43.67
C LEU A 208 8.15 -32.97 -43.43
N PRO A 209 8.09 -31.66 -43.14
CA PRO A 209 6.82 -30.97 -43.04
C PRO A 209 6.06 -31.03 -44.37
N PRO A 210 4.72 -31.18 -44.36
CA PRO A 210 3.94 -30.92 -45.57
C PRO A 210 4.16 -29.46 -45.98
N LYS A 211 4.23 -29.20 -47.29
CA LYS A 211 4.13 -27.83 -47.79
C LYS A 211 2.78 -27.27 -47.35
N ARG A 212 2.75 -26.02 -46.87
CA ARG A 212 1.51 -25.25 -46.85
C ARG A 212 1.07 -25.05 -48.29
N ASP A 213 -0.19 -25.34 -48.58
CA ASP A 213 -0.76 -25.15 -49.92
C ASP A 213 -0.73 -23.67 -50.30
N GLU A 214 -0.51 -23.36 -51.59
CA GLU A 214 -0.36 -21.98 -52.08
C GLU A 214 -1.61 -21.13 -51.78
N THR A 215 -2.79 -21.74 -51.76
CA THR A 215 -4.06 -21.09 -51.38
C THR A 215 -4.05 -20.57 -49.95
N ALA A 216 -3.46 -21.29 -49.00
CA ALA A 216 -3.42 -20.88 -47.59
C ALA A 216 -2.46 -19.72 -47.34
N LEU A 217 -1.40 -19.61 -48.16
CA LEU A 217 -0.52 -18.44 -48.16
C LEU A 217 -1.20 -17.23 -48.82
N GLN A 218 -1.96 -17.46 -49.89
CA GLN A 218 -2.70 -16.42 -50.60
C GLN A 218 -3.85 -15.84 -49.74
N GLU A 219 -4.53 -16.67 -48.96
CA GLU A 219 -5.51 -16.24 -47.93
C GLU A 219 -4.83 -15.43 -46.80
N GLU A 220 -3.61 -15.79 -46.39
CA GLU A 220 -2.86 -15.05 -45.37
C GLU A 220 -2.39 -13.67 -45.88
N GLU A 221 -1.98 -13.56 -47.15
CA GLU A 221 -1.66 -12.28 -47.79
C GLU A 221 -2.90 -11.39 -48.01
N GLU A 222 -4.03 -11.96 -48.46
CA GLU A 222 -5.27 -11.20 -48.63
C GLU A 222 -5.81 -10.68 -47.29
N LEU A 223 -5.73 -11.48 -46.22
CA LEU A 223 -6.10 -11.08 -44.87
C LEU A 223 -5.20 -9.94 -44.34
N GLN A 224 -3.89 -9.99 -44.58
CA GLN A 224 -2.98 -8.91 -44.21
C GLN A 224 -3.27 -7.61 -44.98
N LEU A 225 -3.58 -7.70 -46.28
CA LEU A 225 -3.98 -6.55 -47.09
C LEU A 225 -5.29 -5.92 -46.60
N ALA A 226 -6.29 -6.74 -46.26
CA ALA A 226 -7.56 -6.27 -45.71
C ALA A 226 -7.38 -5.52 -44.37
N ILE A 227 -6.51 -6.02 -43.49
CA ILE A 227 -6.18 -5.37 -42.21
C ILE A 227 -5.49 -4.01 -42.47
N ALA A 228 -4.52 -3.94 -43.38
CA ALA A 228 -3.82 -2.70 -43.72
C ALA A 228 -4.76 -1.63 -44.30
N LEU A 229 -5.65 -2.03 -45.22
CA LEU A 229 -6.68 -1.13 -45.77
C LEU A 229 -7.62 -0.62 -44.68
N SER A 230 -8.11 -1.50 -43.80
CA SER A 230 -9.00 -1.12 -42.69
C SER A 230 -8.33 -0.15 -41.70
N GLN A 231 -7.04 -0.32 -41.41
CA GLN A 231 -6.28 0.64 -40.60
C GLN A 231 -6.17 2.01 -41.30
N SER A 232 -5.83 2.05 -42.58
CA SER A 232 -5.73 3.32 -43.33
C SER A 232 -7.06 4.08 -43.41
N GLU A 233 -8.19 3.37 -43.57
CA GLU A 233 -9.52 3.98 -43.58
C GLU A 233 -9.91 4.51 -42.18
N ALA A 234 -9.50 3.82 -41.11
CA ALA A 234 -9.70 4.27 -39.73
C ALA A 234 -8.88 5.53 -39.42
N GLU A 235 -7.61 5.59 -39.85
CA GLU A 235 -6.76 6.78 -39.70
C GLU A 235 -7.29 7.98 -40.48
N GLU A 236 -7.79 7.80 -41.71
CA GLU A 236 -8.38 8.91 -42.46
C GLU A 236 -9.73 9.37 -41.86
N LYS A 237 -10.54 8.46 -41.29
CA LYS A 237 -11.74 8.82 -40.52
C LYS A 237 -11.40 9.62 -39.25
N GLU A 238 -10.36 9.24 -38.51
CA GLU A 238 -9.78 10.02 -37.40
C GLU A 238 -9.37 11.42 -37.89
N ARG A 239 -8.59 11.49 -38.97
CA ARG A 239 -8.05 12.73 -39.52
C ARG A 239 -9.14 13.67 -40.05
N MET A 240 -10.21 13.13 -40.64
CA MET A 240 -11.40 13.88 -41.06
C MET A 240 -12.21 14.39 -39.86
N ARG A 241 -12.37 13.61 -38.79
CA ARG A 241 -12.96 14.09 -37.52
C ARG A 241 -12.18 15.26 -36.95
N GLN A 242 -10.86 15.12 -36.80
CA GLN A 242 -9.99 16.18 -36.28
C GLN A 242 -10.05 17.45 -37.14
N LYS A 243 -10.07 17.31 -38.48
CA LYS A 243 -10.23 18.43 -39.42
C LYS A 243 -11.59 19.13 -39.31
N THR A 244 -12.65 18.39 -39.00
CA THR A 244 -14.00 18.94 -38.78
C THR A 244 -14.06 19.79 -37.52
N THR A 245 -13.43 19.35 -36.43
CA THR A 245 -13.35 20.09 -35.15
C THR A 245 -12.68 21.45 -35.27
N TYR A 246 -11.74 21.62 -36.21
CA TYR A 246 -11.05 22.91 -36.43
C TYR A 246 -11.87 23.93 -37.25
N SER A 247 -13.05 23.56 -37.76
CA SER A 247 -13.83 24.37 -38.72
C SER A 247 -15.05 25.10 -38.14
N MET A 248 -15.11 25.35 -36.82
CA MET A 248 -16.19 26.10 -36.16
C MET A 248 -15.75 27.43 -35.51
N TYR A 249 -15.16 28.32 -36.31
CA TYR A 249 -15.10 29.76 -36.00
C TYR A 249 -15.38 30.58 -37.27
N PRO A 250 -16.50 31.31 -37.36
CA PRO A 250 -16.79 32.17 -38.51
C PRO A 250 -15.85 33.39 -38.56
N LYS A 251 -15.34 33.71 -39.76
CA LYS A 251 -14.79 35.04 -40.04
C LYS A 251 -15.92 36.08 -40.10
N ALA A 252 -15.59 37.31 -39.72
CA ALA A 252 -16.30 38.52 -40.12
C ALA A 252 -15.31 39.49 -40.79
N GLU A 253 -15.82 40.34 -41.70
CA GLU A 253 -15.03 41.21 -42.59
C GLU A 253 -15.18 42.72 -42.23
N PRO A 254 -14.36 43.66 -42.79
CA PRO A 254 -13.64 44.60 -41.91
C PRO A 254 -13.77 46.12 -42.21
N THR A 255 -13.05 46.93 -41.40
CA THR A 255 -12.66 48.36 -41.57
C THR A 255 -13.72 49.44 -41.22
N PRO A 256 -13.37 50.73 -40.96
CA PRO A 256 -12.03 51.38 -41.07
C PRO A 256 -11.54 52.32 -39.91
N VAL A 257 -10.22 52.63 -39.94
CA VAL A 257 -9.47 53.77 -39.32
C VAL A 257 -9.47 53.96 -37.78
N THR A 258 -8.49 54.60 -37.10
CA THR A 258 -7.34 55.46 -37.51
C THR A 258 -5.97 55.06 -36.90
N SER A 259 -4.90 55.73 -37.37
CA SER A 259 -3.49 55.76 -36.90
C SER A 259 -3.31 55.81 -35.36
N SER A 260 -2.26 55.25 -34.74
CA SER A 260 -0.85 55.64 -34.94
C SER A 260 0.19 54.58 -34.50
N ALA A 261 1.43 54.70 -35.00
CA ALA A 261 2.61 53.83 -34.73
C ALA A 261 3.84 54.73 -34.41
N PRO A 262 5.12 54.27 -34.41
CA PRO A 262 5.76 52.93 -34.28
C PRO A 262 6.75 52.95 -33.05
N PRO A 263 7.93 52.26 -32.92
CA PRO A 263 8.59 51.20 -33.71
C PRO A 263 9.11 49.97 -32.86
N VAL A 264 9.21 48.72 -33.40
CA VAL A 264 10.42 48.02 -33.94
C VAL A 264 11.52 47.71 -32.88
N SER A 265 12.09 46.50 -32.69
CA SER A 265 12.09 45.24 -33.48
C SER A 265 12.41 43.93 -32.69
N THR A 266 12.33 42.81 -33.43
CA THR A 266 13.15 41.55 -33.44
C THR A 266 14.49 41.49 -32.67
N LEU A 267 15.09 40.35 -32.26
CA LEU A 267 14.78 38.89 -32.29
C LEU A 267 15.81 38.12 -31.41
N TYR A 268 15.47 36.87 -31.01
CA TYR A 268 16.35 35.71 -30.74
C TYR A 268 17.38 35.64 -29.57
N SER A 269 17.37 34.44 -28.96
CA SER A 269 18.47 33.67 -28.33
C SER A 269 18.97 33.93 -26.88
N PRO A 270 19.53 32.88 -26.21
CA PRO A 270 19.88 32.86 -24.77
C PRO A 270 21.37 32.48 -24.54
N PRO A 271 21.78 31.93 -23.39
CA PRO A 271 21.80 32.51 -22.04
C PRO A 271 23.25 32.61 -21.49
N VAL A 272 23.51 33.48 -20.50
CA VAL A 272 24.81 33.48 -19.78
C VAL A 272 24.70 33.68 -18.27
N ASN A 273 25.67 33.03 -17.61
CA ASN A 273 25.88 32.88 -16.17
C ASN A 273 26.52 34.12 -15.50
N SER A 274 26.02 34.51 -14.32
CA SER A 274 26.75 35.19 -13.22
C SER A 274 25.84 35.20 -11.97
N SER A 275 26.26 34.91 -10.73
CA SER A 275 27.45 35.32 -9.96
C SER A 275 27.36 36.76 -9.43
N ALA A 276 27.34 36.91 -8.10
CA ALA A 276 27.43 38.18 -7.37
C ALA A 276 28.30 38.01 -6.09
N PRO A 277 29.00 39.05 -5.60
CA PRO A 277 30.30 38.86 -4.91
C PRO A 277 30.46 39.48 -3.49
N LEU A 278 31.48 38.99 -2.75
CA LEU A 278 32.27 39.57 -1.62
C LEU A 278 31.50 40.13 -0.37
N ALA A 279 31.92 39.99 0.90
CA ALA A 279 33.22 40.18 1.62
C ALA A 279 33.57 41.69 1.79
N GLU A 280 34.13 42.24 2.89
CA GLU A 280 34.93 41.80 4.06
C GLU A 280 34.63 42.75 5.28
N ASP A 281 35.01 42.60 6.58
CA ASP A 281 35.36 41.51 7.53
C ASP A 281 35.51 42.14 8.98
N ILE A 282 36.46 41.72 9.86
CA ILE A 282 36.95 42.33 11.15
C ILE A 282 36.29 41.87 12.50
N ASP A 283 37.15 41.37 13.43
CA ASP A 283 36.98 40.81 14.82
C ASP A 283 38.33 41.06 15.62
N PRO A 284 38.64 40.75 16.93
CA PRO A 284 37.96 40.12 18.11
C PRO A 284 37.88 41.04 19.37
N GLU A 285 37.63 40.67 20.64
CA GLU A 285 37.32 39.40 21.37
C GLU A 285 35.91 39.56 22.06
N VAL A 286 35.48 39.12 23.25
CA VAL A 286 36.08 38.64 24.52
C VAL A 286 35.32 37.42 25.09
N ARG A 287 36.05 36.30 25.26
CA ARG A 287 35.97 35.29 26.36
C ARG A 287 34.69 34.53 26.76
N SER A 288 34.58 33.30 26.22
CA SER A 288 34.25 32.00 26.89
C SER A 288 33.12 31.82 27.94
N ARG A 289 32.19 30.88 27.64
CA ARG A 289 31.80 29.63 28.36
C ARG A 289 32.01 29.47 29.90
N PRO A 290 31.29 28.53 30.58
CA PRO A 290 29.88 28.07 30.49
C PRO A 290 29.26 27.85 31.91
N CYS A 291 28.10 27.17 32.06
CA CYS A 291 27.68 26.59 33.36
C CYS A 291 26.74 25.36 33.26
N MET A 292 26.64 24.55 34.32
CA MET A 292 25.87 23.30 34.43
C MET A 292 25.29 23.08 35.85
N ALA A 293 24.01 22.72 35.92
CA ALA A 293 23.25 21.95 36.95
C ALA A 293 23.64 21.92 38.45
N ARG A 294 22.64 22.05 39.36
CA ARG A 294 22.27 21.01 40.38
C ARG A 294 21.03 21.30 41.26
N LEU A 295 20.55 20.26 41.96
CA LEU A 295 19.36 20.18 42.85
C LEU A 295 19.67 20.36 44.35
N ARG A 296 18.62 20.73 45.14
CA ARG A 296 18.22 20.22 46.50
C ARG A 296 16.80 20.80 46.84
N LEU A 297 15.78 20.04 47.27
CA LEU A 297 15.50 19.38 48.58
C LEU A 297 15.26 20.39 49.74
N ALA A 298 14.23 20.31 50.63
CA ALA A 298 13.14 19.33 50.89
C ALA A 298 11.91 20.00 51.61
N PRO A 299 11.24 19.47 52.67
CA PRO A 299 10.28 18.33 52.77
C PRO A 299 8.89 18.62 53.44
N GLY A 300 7.94 17.65 53.39
CA GLY A 300 6.74 17.52 54.27
C GLY A 300 5.40 18.06 53.70
N GLY A 301 4.20 17.57 54.05
CA GLY A 301 3.74 16.49 54.96
C GLY A 301 2.24 16.13 54.72
N CYS A 302 1.68 15.13 55.41
CA CYS A 302 0.40 14.47 55.04
C CYS A 302 -0.89 15.03 55.71
N ALA A 303 -2.04 14.99 55.01
CA ALA A 303 -3.38 14.86 55.61
C ALA A 303 -4.48 14.40 54.60
N HIS A 304 -5.44 13.60 55.08
CA HIS A 304 -6.75 13.29 54.49
C HIS A 304 -7.81 13.64 55.58
N PRO A 305 -9.05 14.08 55.24
CA PRO A 305 -10.11 13.13 54.84
C PRO A 305 -11.16 13.68 53.83
N ALA A 306 -12.17 12.86 53.55
CA ALA A 306 -13.43 13.17 52.85
C ALA A 306 -14.61 12.98 53.85
N PRO A 307 -15.93 12.96 53.51
CA PRO A 307 -16.63 13.14 52.21
C PRO A 307 -17.89 14.07 52.32
N LEU A 308 -18.95 13.79 51.54
CA LEU A 308 -20.32 14.38 51.54
C LEU A 308 -20.50 15.72 50.78
N SER A 309 -21.66 16.03 50.13
CA SER A 309 -22.78 15.18 49.65
C SER A 309 -23.73 15.93 48.67
N VAL A 310 -24.42 15.15 47.83
CA VAL A 310 -25.66 15.38 47.05
C VAL A 310 -26.52 16.63 47.34
N VAL A 311 -26.92 17.36 46.27
CA VAL A 311 -28.28 17.94 46.02
C VAL A 311 -28.57 17.89 44.49
N GLU A 312 -29.83 17.93 44.08
CA GLU A 312 -30.38 17.67 42.72
C GLU A 312 -31.40 18.77 42.31
N VAL A 313 -31.76 18.86 41.01
CA VAL A 313 -32.87 19.68 40.42
C VAL A 313 -32.66 21.22 40.46
N GLY A 314 -33.05 22.05 39.48
CA GLY A 314 -33.61 21.84 38.12
C GLY A 314 -34.59 22.97 37.72
N GLY A 315 -34.72 23.29 36.42
CA GLY A 315 -35.75 24.22 35.91
C GLY A 315 -35.27 25.22 34.84
N CYS A 316 -36.06 25.40 33.78
CA CYS A 316 -35.85 26.39 32.70
C CYS A 316 -36.76 27.64 32.92
N PRO A 317 -36.58 28.75 32.17
CA PRO A 317 -37.12 28.85 30.80
C PRO A 317 -36.21 29.57 29.78
N ALA A 318 -36.57 29.47 28.50
CA ALA A 318 -35.93 30.20 27.39
C ALA A 318 -36.57 31.59 27.14
N PRO A 319 -35.95 32.42 26.28
CA PRO A 319 -36.68 32.78 25.06
C PRO A 319 -35.86 32.60 23.76
N PHE A 320 -36.57 32.65 22.63
CA PHE A 320 -36.05 32.43 21.28
C PHE A 320 -35.43 33.68 20.64
N THR A 321 -34.48 33.52 19.72
CA THR A 321 -34.60 34.06 18.34
C THR A 321 -33.57 33.47 17.36
N SER A 322 -33.94 33.45 16.08
CA SER A 322 -33.32 32.70 14.98
C SER A 322 -31.88 33.07 14.61
N GLY A 323 -31.08 32.06 14.23
CA GLY A 323 -29.81 32.20 13.52
C GLY A 323 -29.47 30.95 12.70
N LEU A 324 -29.47 31.04 11.37
CA LEU A 324 -29.28 29.89 10.46
C LEU A 324 -27.79 29.64 10.14
N THR A 325 -27.20 28.60 10.74
CA THR A 325 -25.99 27.92 10.22
C THR A 325 -26.05 26.42 10.49
N ALA A 326 -26.31 25.62 9.45
CA ALA A 326 -26.33 24.16 9.57
C ALA A 326 -24.89 23.59 9.52
N ALA A 327 -24.35 23.21 10.68
CA ALA A 327 -23.10 22.47 10.75
C ALA A 327 -23.31 21.00 10.32
N LEU A 328 -22.51 20.51 9.38
CA LEU A 328 -22.60 19.14 8.85
C LEU A 328 -21.88 18.13 9.74
N SER A 329 -22.46 17.85 10.92
CA SER A 329 -22.04 16.75 11.79
C SER A 329 -22.43 15.39 11.19
N PHE A 330 -21.61 14.85 10.30
CA PHE A 330 -21.89 13.58 9.63
C PHE A 330 -21.55 12.37 10.51
N GLN A 331 -22.42 12.09 11.49
CA GLN A 331 -22.35 10.91 12.35
C GLN A 331 -23.66 10.11 12.25
N GLN A 332 -23.77 9.25 11.25
CA GLN A 332 -24.92 8.36 11.05
C GLN A 332 -24.53 6.91 11.35
N GLN A 333 -25.36 6.24 12.15
CA GLN A 333 -25.18 4.82 12.47
C GLN A 333 -25.69 3.99 11.29
N TYR A 334 -24.84 3.12 10.73
CA TYR A 334 -25.26 2.20 9.67
C TYR A 334 -26.35 1.25 10.18
N GLN A 335 -27.52 1.31 9.56
CA GLN A 335 -28.65 0.43 9.82
C GLN A 335 -29.09 -0.16 8.47
N ASN A 336 -28.92 -1.47 8.30
CA ASN A 336 -29.03 -2.12 6.99
C ASN A 336 -30.46 -2.02 6.42
N GLY A 337 -30.62 -1.33 5.29
CA GLY A 337 -31.88 -1.28 4.53
C GLY A 337 -32.04 0.02 3.75
N GLU A 338 -31.25 0.21 2.69
CA GLU A 338 -31.33 1.41 1.82
C GLU A 338 -31.86 1.04 0.43
N SER A 339 -32.74 1.88 -0.10
CA SER A 339 -33.25 1.82 -1.48
C SER A 339 -32.25 2.45 -2.46
N GLU A 340 -32.35 2.10 -3.75
CA GLU A 340 -31.49 2.64 -4.82
C GLU A 340 -31.53 4.19 -4.87
N GLU A 341 -32.68 4.79 -4.56
CA GLU A 341 -32.88 6.25 -4.49
C GLU A 341 -31.97 6.93 -3.44
N ASN A 342 -31.70 6.27 -2.30
CA ASN A 342 -30.73 6.78 -1.32
C ASN A 342 -29.29 6.74 -1.87
N HIS A 343 -28.96 5.71 -2.65
CA HIS A 343 -27.65 5.57 -3.27
C HIS A 343 -27.42 6.62 -4.36
N GLU A 344 -28.42 6.92 -5.19
CA GLU A 344 -28.35 8.04 -6.15
C GLU A 344 -28.18 9.40 -5.44
N GLN A 345 -28.91 9.64 -4.34
CA GLN A 345 -28.77 10.86 -3.55
C GLN A 345 -27.35 10.99 -2.95
N PHE A 346 -26.78 9.89 -2.44
CA PHE A 346 -25.39 9.84 -1.96
C PHE A 346 -24.37 10.14 -3.08
N LEU A 347 -24.48 9.46 -4.23
CA LEU A 347 -23.59 9.68 -5.38
C LEU A 347 -23.66 11.12 -5.89
N LYS A 348 -24.86 11.72 -5.92
CA LYS A 348 -25.09 13.12 -6.31
C LYS A 348 -24.50 14.10 -5.30
N ALA A 349 -24.62 13.82 -4.00
CA ALA A 349 -23.98 14.60 -2.95
C ALA A 349 -22.43 14.54 -3.05
N LEU A 350 -21.88 13.36 -3.30
CA LEU A 350 -20.44 13.14 -3.52
C LEU A 350 -19.95 13.89 -4.77
N GLN A 351 -20.67 13.81 -5.89
CA GLN A 351 -20.35 14.54 -7.13
C GLN A 351 -20.34 16.07 -6.92
N ASN A 352 -21.31 16.60 -6.16
CA ASN A 352 -21.37 18.01 -5.79
C ASN A 352 -20.20 18.43 -4.88
N ALA A 353 -19.81 17.60 -3.93
CA ALA A 353 -18.67 17.84 -3.04
C ALA A 353 -17.34 17.87 -3.82
N VAL A 354 -17.11 16.87 -4.68
CA VAL A 354 -15.92 16.81 -5.56
C VAL A 354 -15.86 18.01 -6.51
N THR A 355 -16.98 18.39 -7.12
CA THR A 355 -17.08 19.57 -8.00
C THR A 355 -16.74 20.85 -7.24
N THR A 356 -17.25 21.00 -6.02
CA THR A 356 -16.95 22.14 -5.15
C THR A 356 -15.46 22.19 -4.78
N PHE A 357 -14.85 21.06 -4.43
CA PHE A 357 -13.42 20.97 -4.13
C PHE A 357 -12.54 21.32 -5.33
N VAL A 358 -12.85 20.79 -6.52
CA VAL A 358 -12.12 21.11 -7.77
C VAL A 358 -12.23 22.62 -8.10
N ASN A 359 -13.39 23.23 -7.88
CA ASN A 359 -13.57 24.67 -8.12
C ASN A 359 -12.80 25.53 -7.09
N ARG A 360 -12.74 25.11 -5.81
CA ARG A 360 -11.87 25.76 -4.80
C ARG A 360 -10.39 25.61 -5.14
N MET A 361 -9.94 24.42 -5.55
CA MET A 361 -8.57 24.17 -5.97
C MET A 361 -8.17 25.06 -7.16
N LYS A 362 -9.02 25.16 -8.20
CA LYS A 362 -8.82 26.08 -9.33
C LYS A 362 -8.77 27.55 -8.88
N SER A 363 -9.65 27.97 -7.96
CA SER A 363 -9.68 29.33 -7.42
C SER A 363 -8.42 29.68 -6.61
N ASN A 364 -7.94 28.77 -5.76
CA ASN A 364 -6.70 28.97 -5.00
C ASN A 364 -5.47 29.03 -5.94
N HIS A 365 -5.39 28.13 -6.92
CA HIS A 365 -4.32 28.12 -7.92
C HIS A 365 -4.29 29.41 -8.75
N MET A 366 -5.44 29.86 -9.27
CA MET A 366 -5.56 31.11 -10.04
C MET A 366 -5.25 32.37 -9.21
N ARG A 367 -5.26 32.27 -7.88
CA ARG A 367 -4.87 33.34 -6.93
C ARG A 367 -3.43 33.18 -6.41
N GLY A 368 -2.63 32.27 -6.99
CA GLY A 368 -1.24 32.02 -6.59
C GLY A 368 -1.08 31.40 -5.19
N ARG A 369 -2.15 30.81 -4.62
CA ARG A 369 -2.14 30.25 -3.27
C ARG A 369 -1.97 28.73 -3.32
N SER A 370 -1.11 28.21 -2.43
CA SER A 370 -0.99 26.77 -2.21
C SER A 370 -2.34 26.16 -1.78
N ILE A 371 -2.62 24.94 -2.26
CA ILE A 371 -3.80 24.16 -1.87
C ILE A 371 -3.84 23.87 -0.36
N THR A 372 -2.69 23.89 0.31
CA THR A 372 -2.57 23.77 1.78
C THR A 372 -3.32 24.84 2.56
N ASN A 373 -3.69 25.94 1.90
CA ASN A 373 -4.39 27.07 2.52
C ASN A 373 -5.91 27.02 2.30
N ASP A 374 -6.47 25.91 1.79
CA ASP A 374 -7.91 25.73 1.71
C ASP A 374 -8.50 25.43 3.09
N SER A 375 -9.54 26.17 3.47
CA SER A 375 -10.15 26.07 4.79
C SER A 375 -10.71 24.68 5.12
N ALA A 376 -11.19 23.92 4.13
CA ALA A 376 -11.68 22.57 4.37
C ALA A 376 -10.55 21.54 4.54
N LEU A 377 -9.39 21.78 3.93
CA LEU A 377 -8.19 20.96 4.14
C LEU A 377 -7.60 21.22 5.54
N LEU A 378 -7.52 22.49 5.95
CA LEU A 378 -7.03 22.90 7.28
C LEU A 378 -7.93 22.37 8.41
N GLU A 379 -9.25 22.45 8.25
CA GLU A 379 -10.21 21.86 9.19
C GLU A 379 -10.02 20.35 9.35
N LEU A 380 -9.87 19.63 8.23
CA LEU A 380 -9.70 18.17 8.25
C LEU A 380 -8.33 17.75 8.82
N LEU A 381 -7.28 18.57 8.63
CA LEU A 381 -5.99 18.39 9.31
C LEU A 381 -6.12 18.60 10.82
N ASN A 382 -6.78 19.66 11.28
CA ASN A 382 -7.01 19.92 12.71
C ASN A 382 -7.77 18.74 13.37
N GLN A 383 -8.83 18.23 12.73
CA GLN A 383 -9.57 17.05 13.23
C GLN A 383 -8.72 15.77 13.28
N LEU A 384 -7.70 15.63 12.44
CA LEU A 384 -6.75 14.52 12.50
C LEU A 384 -5.74 14.68 13.64
N ASP A 385 -5.22 15.89 13.88
CA ASP A 385 -4.32 16.17 14.99
C ASP A 385 -5.04 16.10 16.36
N GLU A 386 -6.29 16.55 16.48
CA GLU A 386 -7.11 16.35 17.69
C GLU A 386 -7.31 14.86 18.00
N ARG A 387 -7.64 14.04 16.99
CA ARG A 387 -7.73 12.58 17.14
C ARG A 387 -6.40 11.96 17.53
N ARG A 388 -5.29 12.42 16.94
CA ARG A 388 -3.94 11.97 17.28
C ARG A 388 -3.63 12.24 18.75
N LEU A 389 -3.83 13.48 19.22
CA LEU A 389 -3.62 13.87 20.62
C LEU A 389 -4.50 13.06 21.58
N TYR A 390 -5.75 12.77 21.20
CA TYR A 390 -6.63 11.88 21.98
C TYR A 390 -6.04 10.45 22.12
N TYR A 391 -5.50 9.87 21.05
CA TYR A 391 -4.89 8.53 21.10
C TYR A 391 -3.54 8.52 21.81
N GLU A 392 -2.70 9.55 21.67
CA GLU A 392 -1.46 9.71 22.43
C GLU A 392 -1.77 9.80 23.95
N GLY A 393 -2.72 10.65 24.35
CA GLY A 393 -3.18 10.74 25.74
C GLY A 393 -3.93 9.49 26.26
N LEU A 394 -4.31 8.55 25.40
CA LEU A 394 -4.81 7.22 25.78
C LEU A 394 -3.67 6.21 25.98
N GLN A 395 -2.60 6.31 25.19
CA GLN A 395 -1.36 5.54 25.41
C GLN A 395 -0.69 5.91 26.73
N ASP A 396 -0.63 7.19 27.09
CA ASP A 396 -0.08 7.65 28.37
C ASP A 396 -0.84 7.05 29.57
N LYS A 397 -2.17 6.96 29.50
CA LYS A 397 -3.00 6.31 30.53
C LYS A 397 -2.71 4.82 30.63
N LEU A 398 -2.47 4.14 29.52
CA LEU A 398 -2.08 2.72 29.51
C LEU A 398 -0.67 2.50 30.07
N ALA A 399 0.26 3.44 29.85
CA ALA A 399 1.57 3.44 30.49
C ALA A 399 1.45 3.62 32.02
N GLN A 400 0.71 4.64 32.48
CA GLN A 400 0.44 4.86 33.91
C GLN A 400 -0.20 3.64 34.59
N ILE A 401 -1.14 2.95 33.94
CA ILE A 401 -1.75 1.72 34.46
C ILE A 401 -0.73 0.55 34.52
N ARG A 402 0.16 0.43 33.52
CA ARG A 402 1.26 -0.55 33.55
C ARG A 402 2.22 -0.27 34.71
N ASP A 403 2.62 0.98 34.90
CA ASP A 403 3.63 1.37 35.89
C ASP A 403 3.07 1.27 37.32
N ALA A 404 1.82 1.69 37.53
CA ALA A 404 1.09 1.46 38.79
C ALA A 404 0.97 -0.04 39.11
N ARG A 405 0.72 -0.89 38.11
CA ARG A 405 0.73 -2.36 38.28
C ARG A 405 2.13 -2.91 38.57
N GLY A 406 3.17 -2.33 37.99
CA GLY A 406 4.57 -2.64 38.31
C GLY A 406 4.89 -2.35 39.77
N ALA A 407 4.54 -1.15 40.25
CA ALA A 407 4.70 -0.76 41.65
C ALA A 407 3.88 -1.65 42.62
N LEU A 408 2.63 -1.99 42.28
CA LEU A 408 1.81 -2.90 43.09
C LEU A 408 2.34 -4.35 43.13
N ASN A 409 3.05 -4.81 42.10
CA ASN A 409 3.76 -6.09 42.15
C ASN A 409 5.02 -5.98 43.03
N ALA A 410 5.80 -4.90 42.90
CA ALA A 410 7.01 -4.67 43.69
C ALA A 410 6.77 -4.36 45.19
N LEU A 411 5.51 -4.12 45.58
CA LEU A 411 5.04 -4.04 46.97
C LEU A 411 4.49 -5.39 47.49
N ARG A 412 4.60 -6.46 46.70
CA ARG A 412 4.06 -7.81 47.00
C ARG A 412 5.14 -8.90 47.01
N GLU A 413 6.34 -8.56 46.55
CA GLU A 413 7.59 -9.33 46.68
C GLU A 413 8.35 -8.86 47.94
#